data_AF-A0A2W4YLD6-F1
#
_entry.id   AF-A0A2W4YLD6-F1
#
_cell.length_a   1.000
_cell.length_b   1.000
_cell.length_c   1.000
_cell.angle_alpha   90.00
_cell.angle_beta   90.00
_cell.angle_gamma   90.00
#
_symmetry.space_group_name_H-M   'P 1'
#
loop_
_entity.id
_entity.type
_entity.pdbx_description
1 polymer ?
#
loop_
_entity_poly.entity_id
_entity_poly.type
_entity_poly.pdbx_seq_one_letter_code
_entity_poly.pdbx_strand_id
1 'polypeptide(L)'
;TTYSSQIGAEFMHIPDFDQRSWLYQRLENAGGRFARSAAEKTRILERLTAAEGLERYLHTKYVGQKRFSLEGGDALIPLLDNVIQRAGKDGVKDIVIGMAHRGRLNVLVNTLGKNPRTLFDEFEGKFEHHDDDRAHTGDVKYHMGFSADLATPGGAVHLALAFNPSHLEIVNPVVAGSVRSRQHRRRDTERKAVLPVLLHGDAAFAGQGVNMELFQMSQARGFAVGGTVHVVINNQVGFTTSERQDSRSTLYCTDVAKMVGAPVLHVNADDPEAVVFCAELAYDFRQQFGKDVVIDLVCYRRHGHNEADEPAATQPLMYQVIRKHKTPRELYTAQLVSEGVITADDAKAIVDRYRDKLDAGEVTVELADAKPSDYELTIDWDPYLAGRLSDTLDTTVSVDTLKALATKITTVPDTVSLHARVAKIYDDRRKMAAGEIAGDWGFAENLAYATLLDA
;
A
#
# COMPACT_ATOMS: atom_id res chain seq x y z
N THR A 1 4.74 13.46 -27.75
CA THR A 1 3.43 12.90 -28.16
C THR A 1 2.90 12.06 -27.02
N THR A 2 1.60 11.71 -27.02
CA THR A 2 0.91 10.97 -25.96
C THR A 2 1.66 9.72 -25.47
N TYR A 3 2.30 8.97 -26.38
CA TYR A 3 2.88 7.65 -26.07
C TYR A 3 4.41 7.55 -26.18
N SER A 4 5.12 8.67 -26.38
CA SER A 4 6.59 8.65 -26.50
C SER A 4 7.24 9.87 -25.82
N SER A 5 6.64 10.31 -24.71
CA SER A 5 7.16 11.38 -23.87
C SER A 5 7.42 10.83 -22.47
N GLN A 6 6.98 11.53 -21.42
CA GLN A 6 7.27 11.19 -20.02
C GLN A 6 6.45 10.01 -19.50
N ILE A 7 5.46 9.56 -20.27
CA ILE A 7 4.60 8.41 -19.96
C ILE A 7 4.70 7.39 -21.10
N GLY A 8 5.04 6.15 -20.76
CA GLY A 8 4.82 4.97 -21.59
C GLY A 8 3.66 4.17 -21.02
N ALA A 9 2.62 3.93 -21.81
CA ALA A 9 1.43 3.21 -21.34
C ALA A 9 1.30 1.85 -22.04
N GLU A 10 1.36 0.76 -21.27
CA GLU A 10 1.08 -0.59 -21.75
C GLU A 10 -0.32 -1.02 -21.30
N PHE A 11 -1.26 -1.01 -22.24
CA PHE A 11 -2.64 -1.45 -21.99
C PHE A 11 -3.26 -2.22 -23.16
N MET A 12 -2.58 -2.30 -24.31
CA MET A 12 -3.12 -2.98 -25.49
C MET A 12 -3.17 -4.50 -25.35
N HIS A 13 -2.43 -5.08 -24.39
CA HIS A 13 -2.50 -6.50 -24.03
C HIS A 13 -3.79 -6.87 -23.27
N ILE A 14 -4.54 -5.88 -22.78
CA ILE A 14 -5.79 -6.10 -22.05
C ILE A 14 -6.85 -6.65 -23.03
N PRO A 15 -7.46 -7.81 -22.78
CA PRO A 15 -8.45 -8.38 -23.71
C PRO A 15 -9.71 -7.51 -23.83
N ASP A 16 -10.12 -6.91 -22.72
CA ASP A 16 -11.33 -6.09 -22.60
C ASP A 16 -11.22 -4.81 -23.44
N PHE A 17 -12.22 -4.56 -24.28
CA PHE A 17 -12.24 -3.39 -25.17
C PHE A 17 -12.52 -2.09 -24.41
N ASP A 18 -13.45 -2.11 -23.46
CA ASP A 18 -13.89 -0.91 -22.74
C ASP A 18 -12.74 -0.35 -21.89
N GLN A 19 -11.98 -1.24 -21.24
CA GLN A 19 -10.77 -0.87 -20.49
C GLN A 19 -9.72 -0.20 -21.39
N ARG A 20 -9.46 -0.78 -22.57
CA ARG A 20 -8.50 -0.22 -23.52
C ARG A 20 -8.97 1.13 -24.07
N SER A 21 -10.23 1.22 -24.48
CA SER A 21 -10.82 2.45 -25.02
C SER A 21 -10.82 3.56 -23.96
N TRP A 22 -11.13 3.23 -22.71
CA TRP A 22 -11.14 4.18 -21.60
C TRP A 22 -9.75 4.77 -21.32
N LEU A 23 -8.70 3.92 -21.32
CA LEU A 23 -7.31 4.37 -21.14
C LEU A 23 -6.86 5.20 -22.34
N TYR A 24 -7.11 4.72 -23.56
CA TYR A 24 -6.81 5.42 -24.79
C TYR A 24 -7.38 6.85 -24.79
N GLN A 25 -8.67 7.00 -24.50
CA GLN A 25 -9.33 8.31 -24.48
C GLN A 25 -8.72 9.26 -23.46
N ARG A 26 -8.45 8.80 -22.23
CA ARG A 26 -7.88 9.66 -21.18
C ARG A 26 -6.46 10.11 -21.50
N LEU A 27 -5.64 9.20 -22.02
CA LEU A 27 -4.27 9.49 -22.44
C LEU A 27 -4.25 10.49 -23.60
N GLU A 28 -5.04 10.25 -24.65
CA GLU A 28 -5.09 11.13 -25.83
C GLU A 28 -5.72 12.50 -25.54
N ASN A 29 -6.72 12.56 -24.66
CA ASN A 29 -7.32 13.83 -24.25
C ASN A 29 -6.33 14.70 -23.48
N ALA A 30 -5.46 14.11 -22.65
CA ALA A 30 -4.37 14.83 -22.00
C ALA A 30 -3.32 15.28 -23.03
N GLY A 31 -3.02 14.43 -24.02
CA GLY A 31 -2.09 14.77 -25.12
C GLY A 31 -0.69 15.16 -24.64
N GLY A 32 -0.26 14.66 -23.48
CA GLY A 32 0.99 15.04 -22.81
C GLY A 32 0.98 16.40 -22.12
N ARG A 33 -0.20 17.01 -21.91
CA ARG A 33 -0.38 18.26 -21.16
C ARG A 33 -1.42 18.06 -20.07
N PHE A 34 -0.99 18.10 -18.81
CA PHE A 34 -1.82 17.71 -17.67
C PHE A 34 -2.68 18.83 -17.07
N ALA A 35 -2.68 20.02 -17.70
CA ALA A 35 -3.54 21.17 -17.39
C ALA A 35 -3.64 21.52 -15.88
N ARG A 36 -2.49 21.56 -15.19
CA ARG A 36 -2.43 21.88 -13.75
C ARG A 36 -2.54 23.38 -13.49
N SER A 37 -3.33 23.74 -12.48
CA SER A 37 -3.36 25.09 -11.92
C SER A 37 -2.07 25.43 -11.19
N ALA A 38 -1.80 26.73 -11.00
CA ALA A 38 -0.63 27.19 -10.24
C ALA A 38 -0.61 26.62 -8.80
N ALA A 39 -1.78 26.49 -8.16
CA ALA A 39 -1.89 25.93 -6.81
C ALA A 39 -1.51 24.44 -6.78
N GLU A 40 -1.97 23.64 -7.73
CA GLU A 40 -1.58 22.23 -7.85
C GLU A 40 -0.08 22.09 -8.11
N LYS A 41 0.47 22.91 -9.00
CA LYS A 41 1.91 22.90 -9.29
C LYS A 41 2.74 23.24 -8.05
N THR A 42 2.34 24.25 -7.28
CA THR A 42 2.99 24.61 -6.01
C THR A 42 2.86 23.49 -4.98
N ARG A 43 1.69 22.85 -4.84
CA ARG A 43 1.51 21.69 -3.94
C ARG A 43 2.44 20.54 -4.29
N ILE A 44 2.60 20.23 -5.57
CA ILE A 44 3.55 19.20 -6.05
C ILE A 44 4.98 19.57 -5.61
N LEU A 45 5.39 20.83 -5.78
CA LEU A 45 6.71 21.29 -5.34
C LEU A 45 6.88 21.20 -3.81
N GLU A 46 5.85 21.54 -3.04
CA GLU A 46 5.88 21.40 -1.58
C GLU A 46 6.08 19.95 -1.14
N ARG A 47 5.39 19.01 -1.79
CA ARG A 47 5.53 17.57 -1.51
C ARG A 47 6.91 17.04 -1.92
N LEU A 48 7.46 17.46 -3.05
CA LEU A 48 8.85 17.16 -3.43
C LEU A 48 9.86 17.75 -2.45
N THR A 49 9.60 18.97 -1.97
CA THR A 49 10.46 19.64 -0.98
C THR A 49 10.42 18.94 0.36
N ALA A 50 9.25 18.45 0.78
CA ALA A 50 9.13 17.62 1.97
C ALA A 50 9.93 16.30 1.82
N ALA A 51 9.85 15.67 0.64
CA ALA A 51 10.58 14.44 0.34
C ALA A 51 12.10 14.64 0.46
N GLU A 52 12.67 15.58 -0.29
CA GLU A 52 14.11 15.85 -0.29
C GLU A 52 14.57 16.41 1.08
N GLY A 53 13.76 17.29 1.67
CA GLY A 53 14.09 17.99 2.92
C GLY A 53 14.31 17.04 4.09
N LEU A 54 13.44 16.03 4.26
CA LEU A 54 13.58 15.05 5.34
C LEU A 54 14.86 14.25 5.18
N GLU A 55 15.14 13.79 3.96
CA GLU A 55 16.29 12.94 3.68
C GLU A 55 17.61 13.69 3.90
N ARG A 56 17.69 14.95 3.46
CA ARG A 56 18.84 15.82 3.72
C ARG A 56 18.99 16.10 5.22
N TYR A 57 17.90 16.36 5.92
CA TYR A 57 17.91 16.57 7.38
C TYR A 57 18.48 15.35 8.12
N LEU A 58 17.95 14.16 7.83
CA LEU A 58 18.42 12.90 8.41
C LEU A 58 19.88 12.60 8.04
N HIS A 59 20.28 12.89 6.79
CA HIS A 59 21.65 12.68 6.33
C HIS A 59 22.66 13.54 7.11
N THR A 60 22.32 14.80 7.38
CA THR A 60 23.18 15.72 8.14
C THR A 60 23.20 15.39 9.63
N LYS A 61 22.05 15.06 10.23
CA LYS A 61 21.93 14.85 11.68
C LYS A 61 22.38 13.46 12.14
N TYR A 62 22.13 12.43 11.34
CA TYR A 62 22.37 11.02 11.68
C TYR A 62 23.31 10.35 10.67
N VAL A 63 24.52 10.91 10.55
CA VAL A 63 25.55 10.47 9.59
C VAL A 63 25.85 8.97 9.76
N GLY A 64 25.80 8.22 8.66
CA GLY A 64 26.13 6.79 8.62
C GLY A 64 25.01 5.85 9.11
N GLN A 65 23.89 6.37 9.62
CA GLN A 65 22.74 5.52 9.95
C GLN A 65 21.97 5.12 8.69
N LYS A 66 21.61 3.83 8.62
CA LYS A 66 20.81 3.27 7.53
C LYS A 66 19.37 3.78 7.61
N ARG A 67 18.91 4.42 6.53
CA ARG A 67 17.54 4.93 6.40
C ARG A 67 16.84 4.50 5.11
N PHE A 68 17.58 3.97 4.14
CA PHE A 68 17.05 3.55 2.84
C PHE A 68 16.34 4.68 2.10
N SER A 69 17.07 5.78 1.95
CA SER A 69 16.64 7.06 1.40
C SER A 69 15.80 6.93 0.14
N LEU A 70 14.79 7.80 0.04
CA LEU A 70 13.97 8.00 -1.14
C LEU A 70 14.64 8.88 -2.21
N GLU A 71 15.75 9.56 -1.92
CA GLU A 71 16.37 10.53 -2.82
C GLU A 71 16.62 9.94 -4.23
N GLY A 72 16.06 10.61 -5.24
CA GLY A 72 15.99 10.17 -6.63
C GLY A 72 14.64 9.57 -7.04
N GLY A 73 13.82 9.14 -6.06
CA GLY A 73 12.43 8.69 -6.21
C GLY A 73 11.43 9.62 -5.52
N ASP A 74 11.79 10.88 -5.32
CA ASP A 74 11.06 11.91 -4.54
C ASP A 74 9.60 12.07 -4.98
N ALA A 75 9.32 11.86 -6.27
CA ALA A 75 7.98 11.97 -6.85
C ALA A 75 6.98 10.93 -6.31
N LEU A 76 7.41 9.94 -5.53
CA LEU A 76 6.51 9.06 -4.78
C LEU A 76 5.62 9.85 -3.79
N ILE A 77 6.14 10.89 -3.14
CA ILE A 77 5.37 11.66 -2.15
C ILE A 77 4.23 12.45 -2.79
N PRO A 78 4.42 13.24 -3.87
CA PRO A 78 3.29 13.86 -4.57
C PRO A 78 2.35 12.83 -5.23
N LEU A 79 2.84 11.67 -5.68
CA LEU A 79 1.99 10.57 -6.16
C LEU A 79 1.01 10.13 -5.08
N LEU A 80 1.51 9.80 -3.89
CA LEU A 80 0.68 9.33 -2.78
C LEU A 80 -0.27 10.42 -2.28
N ASP A 81 0.21 11.66 -2.14
CA ASP A 81 -0.61 12.82 -1.78
C ASP A 81 -1.83 12.93 -2.72
N ASN A 82 -1.62 12.84 -4.03
CA ASN A 82 -2.72 12.90 -5.00
C ASN A 82 -3.68 11.71 -4.87
N VAL A 83 -3.19 10.47 -4.77
CA VAL A 83 -4.05 9.29 -4.59
C VAL A 83 -4.93 9.44 -3.35
N ILE A 84 -4.36 9.87 -2.22
CA ILE A 84 -5.08 10.03 -0.96
C ILE A 84 -6.14 11.13 -1.07
N GLN A 85 -5.76 12.31 -1.57
CA GLN A 85 -6.67 13.46 -1.68
C GLN A 85 -7.82 13.18 -2.65
N ARG A 86 -7.54 12.49 -3.76
CA ARG A 86 -8.55 12.07 -4.74
C ARG A 86 -9.45 10.97 -4.19
N ALA A 87 -8.88 9.95 -3.55
CA ALA A 87 -9.63 8.88 -2.91
C ALA A 87 -10.61 9.42 -1.85
N GLY A 88 -10.15 10.34 -1.00
CA GLY A 88 -10.98 10.96 0.01
C GLY A 88 -12.10 11.83 -0.57
N LYS A 89 -11.81 12.59 -1.63
CA LYS A 89 -12.84 13.34 -2.38
C LYS A 89 -13.94 12.42 -2.92
N ASP A 90 -13.58 11.23 -3.39
CA ASP A 90 -14.51 10.24 -3.94
C ASP A 90 -15.16 9.36 -2.85
N GLY A 91 -14.93 9.65 -1.57
CA GLY A 91 -15.60 9.02 -0.44
C GLY A 91 -14.97 7.71 0.04
N VAL A 92 -13.76 7.38 -0.41
CA VAL A 92 -12.96 6.28 0.18
C VAL A 92 -12.78 6.55 1.68
N LYS A 93 -12.97 5.51 2.50
CA LYS A 93 -12.88 5.59 3.96
C LYS A 93 -11.55 5.10 4.49
N ASP A 94 -10.93 4.17 3.78
CA ASP A 94 -9.70 3.50 4.21
C ASP A 94 -8.71 3.36 3.07
N ILE A 95 -7.44 3.66 3.35
CA ILE A 95 -6.32 3.35 2.49
C ILE A 95 -5.34 2.49 3.28
N VAL A 96 -5.14 1.24 2.85
CA VAL A 96 -4.21 0.32 3.50
C VAL A 96 -2.97 0.18 2.62
N ILE A 97 -1.82 0.53 3.17
CA ILE A 97 -0.55 0.62 2.46
C ILE A 97 0.33 -0.56 2.86
N GLY A 98 0.86 -1.28 1.87
CA GLY A 98 1.99 -2.19 2.02
C GLY A 98 3.22 -1.61 1.36
N MET A 99 4.36 -1.59 2.03
CA MET A 99 5.61 -1.13 1.42
C MET A 99 6.84 -1.80 2.02
N ALA A 100 7.92 -1.81 1.24
CA ALA A 100 9.25 -2.21 1.68
C ALA A 100 10.00 -1.06 2.40
N HIS A 101 11.34 -1.09 2.36
CA HIS A 101 12.21 -0.13 3.04
C HIS A 101 12.39 1.22 2.30
N ARG A 102 12.36 1.23 0.96
CA ARG A 102 12.72 2.40 0.14
C ARG A 102 11.77 3.57 0.42
N GLY A 103 12.30 4.63 1.02
CA GLY A 103 11.55 5.84 1.36
C GLY A 103 10.48 5.66 2.42
N ARG A 104 10.49 4.58 3.21
CA ARG A 104 9.47 4.32 4.24
C ARG A 104 9.37 5.41 5.28
N LEU A 105 10.51 5.92 5.76
CA LEU A 105 10.52 7.00 6.73
C LEU A 105 9.92 8.29 6.16
N ASN A 106 10.12 8.49 4.86
CA ASN A 106 9.52 9.60 4.11
C ASN A 106 8.00 9.46 4.04
N VAL A 107 7.50 8.28 3.66
CA VAL A 107 6.05 8.00 3.65
C VAL A 107 5.45 8.14 5.05
N LEU A 108 6.12 7.63 6.09
CA LEU A 108 5.66 7.77 7.48
C LEU A 108 5.47 9.25 7.88
N VAL A 109 6.47 10.09 7.66
CA VAL A 109 6.44 11.50 8.09
C VAL A 109 5.61 12.37 7.16
N ASN A 110 5.84 12.27 5.84
CA ASN A 110 5.30 13.19 4.83
C ASN A 110 4.01 12.71 4.16
N THR A 111 3.53 11.52 4.49
CA THR A 111 2.23 10.99 4.02
C THR A 111 1.31 10.60 5.17
N LEU A 112 1.79 9.82 6.15
CA LEU A 112 0.97 9.40 7.30
C LEU A 112 1.01 10.37 8.49
N GLY A 113 1.91 11.34 8.50
CA GLY A 113 1.99 12.34 9.57
C GLY A 113 2.60 11.83 10.87
N LYS A 114 3.46 10.81 10.81
CA LYS A 114 4.30 10.44 11.95
C LYS A 114 5.08 11.67 12.41
N ASN A 115 5.03 11.96 13.71
CA ASN A 115 5.74 13.10 14.26
C ASN A 115 7.26 12.96 14.04
N PRO A 116 7.95 13.96 13.46
CA PRO A 116 9.39 13.90 13.27
C PRO A 116 10.18 13.66 14.55
N ARG A 117 9.75 14.17 15.71
CA ARG A 117 10.40 13.93 17.01
C ARG A 117 10.41 12.45 17.38
N THR A 118 9.27 11.77 17.24
CA THR A 118 9.17 10.32 17.49
C THR A 118 10.13 9.56 16.58
N LEU A 119 10.23 9.94 15.30
CA LEU A 119 11.22 9.34 14.40
C LEU A 119 12.66 9.61 14.88
N PHE A 120 12.97 10.84 15.30
CA PHE A 120 14.30 11.21 15.78
C PHE A 120 14.70 10.45 17.05
N ASP A 121 13.75 10.24 17.97
CA ASP A 121 13.94 9.40 19.16
C ASP A 121 14.31 7.95 18.77
N GLU A 122 13.69 7.37 17.74
CA GLU A 122 14.07 6.05 17.18
C GLU A 122 15.46 6.04 16.53
N PHE A 123 15.96 7.19 16.04
CA PHE A 123 17.35 7.34 15.60
C PHE A 123 18.35 7.43 16.75
N GLU A 124 17.89 7.86 17.92
CA GLU A 124 18.67 7.97 19.15
C GLU A 124 18.56 6.72 20.04
N GLY A 125 17.79 5.71 19.61
CA GLY A 125 17.60 4.45 20.33
C GLY A 125 16.62 4.54 21.49
N LYS A 126 15.77 5.57 21.51
CA LYS A 126 14.68 5.74 22.48
C LYS A 126 13.41 5.15 21.88
N PHE A 127 12.86 4.14 22.55
CA PHE A 127 11.62 3.48 22.14
C PHE A 127 10.57 3.63 23.25
N GLU A 128 9.28 3.60 22.89
CA GLU A 128 8.17 3.78 23.85
C GLU A 128 8.00 2.59 24.82
N HIS A 129 8.57 1.43 24.51
CA HIS A 129 8.45 0.22 25.32
C HIS A 129 9.60 0.09 26.34
N HIS A 130 9.28 -0.39 27.55
CA HIS A 130 10.27 -0.72 28.57
C HIS A 130 11.06 -1.98 28.19
N ASP A 131 12.37 -2.00 28.46
CA ASP A 131 13.29 -3.12 28.16
C ASP A 131 12.85 -4.49 28.73
N ASP A 132 11.98 -4.50 29.74
CA ASP A 132 11.49 -5.71 30.41
C ASP A 132 10.19 -6.30 29.80
N ASP A 133 9.62 -5.68 28.75
CA ASP A 133 8.40 -6.17 28.11
C ASP A 133 8.68 -7.22 27.02
N ARG A 134 8.60 -8.50 27.41
CA ARG A 134 8.75 -9.64 26.48
C ARG A 134 7.70 -9.71 25.38
N ALA A 135 6.57 -9.01 25.50
CA ALA A 135 5.57 -8.91 24.43
C ALA A 135 5.99 -7.93 23.32
N HIS A 136 6.96 -7.06 23.59
CA HIS A 136 7.48 -6.06 22.67
C HIS A 136 8.98 -6.25 22.47
N THR A 137 9.38 -7.36 21.84
CA THR A 137 10.79 -7.60 21.46
C THR A 137 11.33 -6.58 20.44
N GLY A 138 10.46 -5.71 19.93
CA GLY A 138 10.77 -4.65 18.97
C GLY A 138 11.01 -5.17 17.55
N ASP A 139 11.17 -4.23 16.63
CA ASP A 139 11.67 -4.45 15.27
C ASP A 139 12.44 -3.19 14.83
N VAL A 140 13.14 -3.26 13.69
CA VAL A 140 13.88 -2.12 13.15
C VAL A 140 12.92 -1.01 12.69
N LYS A 141 13.33 0.25 12.84
CA LYS A 141 12.51 1.46 12.57
C LYS A 141 11.79 1.48 11.22
N TYR A 142 12.38 0.86 10.19
CA TYR A 142 11.82 0.78 8.84
C TYR A 142 10.92 -0.46 8.60
N HIS A 143 10.48 -1.15 9.66
CA HIS A 143 9.41 -2.17 9.64
C HIS A 143 8.14 -1.70 10.36
N MET A 144 8.23 -0.61 11.12
CA MET A 144 7.13 -0.10 11.92
C MET A 144 5.97 0.36 11.03
N GLY A 145 4.77 -0.14 11.32
CA GLY A 145 3.53 0.37 10.77
C GLY A 145 3.13 1.68 11.43
N PHE A 146 2.06 2.29 10.92
CA PHE A 146 1.50 3.52 11.48
C PHE A 146 0.06 3.68 11.00
N SER A 147 -0.78 4.36 11.76
CA SER A 147 -2.14 4.69 11.34
C SER A 147 -2.47 6.12 11.72
N ALA A 148 -3.17 6.82 10.83
CA ALA A 148 -3.61 8.19 11.06
C ALA A 148 -4.81 8.51 10.17
N ASP A 149 -5.63 9.46 10.62
CA ASP A 149 -6.71 10.00 9.81
C ASP A 149 -6.24 11.31 9.16
N LEU A 150 -6.32 11.35 7.83
CA LEU A 150 -5.85 12.47 7.02
C LEU A 150 -7.04 13.31 6.57
N ALA A 151 -6.89 14.64 6.59
CA ALA A 151 -7.88 15.55 6.05
C ALA A 151 -7.87 15.51 4.52
N THR A 152 -9.05 15.36 3.91
CA THR A 152 -9.24 15.41 2.45
C THR A 152 -10.49 16.22 2.10
N PRO A 153 -10.67 16.67 0.84
CA PRO A 153 -11.85 17.43 0.41
C PRO A 153 -13.20 16.75 0.69
N GLY A 154 -13.23 15.41 0.74
CA GLY A 154 -14.44 14.63 1.03
C GLY A 154 -14.61 14.22 2.50
N GLY A 155 -13.73 14.70 3.39
CA GLY A 155 -13.69 14.35 4.81
C GLY A 155 -12.45 13.55 5.21
N ALA A 156 -12.45 13.01 6.43
CA ALA A 156 -11.34 12.20 6.92
C ALA A 156 -11.21 10.87 6.17
N VAL A 157 -9.98 10.48 5.86
CA VAL A 157 -9.63 9.15 5.34
C VAL A 157 -8.66 8.48 6.30
N HIS A 158 -8.97 7.25 6.69
CA HIS A 158 -8.10 6.46 7.55
C HIS A 158 -6.97 5.83 6.73
N LEU A 159 -5.73 6.13 7.07
CA LEU A 159 -4.54 5.51 6.49
C LEU A 159 -3.98 4.50 7.48
N ALA A 160 -3.66 3.31 6.97
CA ALA A 160 -2.96 2.28 7.73
C ALA A 160 -1.78 1.74 6.93
N LEU A 161 -0.56 2.02 7.38
CA LEU A 161 0.66 1.39 6.87
C LEU A 161 0.91 0.09 7.64
N ALA A 162 0.96 -1.03 6.91
CA ALA A 162 1.21 -2.33 7.51
C ALA A 162 2.64 -2.46 8.05
N PHE A 163 2.77 -3.18 9.17
CA PHE A 163 4.05 -3.73 9.60
C PHE A 163 4.52 -4.80 8.61
N ASN A 164 5.83 -4.94 8.42
CA ASN A 164 6.38 -5.98 7.55
C ASN A 164 7.77 -6.43 8.01
N PRO A 165 8.14 -7.70 7.77
CA PRO A 165 9.51 -8.15 7.94
C PRO A 165 10.40 -7.64 6.79
N SER A 166 11.71 -7.89 6.87
CA SER A 166 12.67 -7.62 5.78
C SER A 166 12.41 -8.45 4.52
N HIS A 167 11.67 -9.56 4.62
CA HIS A 167 11.32 -10.42 3.49
C HIS A 167 10.40 -9.63 2.55
N LEU A 168 10.97 -9.18 1.42
CA LEU A 168 10.27 -8.29 0.50
C LEU A 168 9.00 -8.96 -0.05
N GLU A 169 8.00 -8.13 -0.37
CA GLU A 169 6.73 -8.53 -1.02
C GLU A 169 5.77 -9.39 -0.17
N ILE A 170 6.22 -10.06 0.90
CA ILE A 170 5.35 -10.94 1.71
C ILE A 170 4.24 -10.19 2.46
N VAL A 171 4.39 -8.87 2.65
CA VAL A 171 3.35 -8.01 3.24
C VAL A 171 2.16 -7.81 2.28
N ASN A 172 2.35 -8.02 0.97
CA ASN A 172 1.35 -7.68 -0.03
C ASN A 172 0.04 -8.48 0.14
N PRO A 173 0.05 -9.83 0.29
CA PRO A 173 -1.17 -10.58 0.58
C PRO A 173 -1.76 -10.27 1.96
N VAL A 174 -0.92 -9.91 2.94
CA VAL A 174 -1.38 -9.53 4.29
C VAL A 174 -2.22 -8.25 4.21
N VAL A 175 -1.77 -7.25 3.44
CA VAL A 175 -2.51 -6.02 3.17
C VAL A 175 -3.80 -6.31 2.44
N ALA A 176 -3.79 -7.15 1.41
CA ALA A 176 -5.02 -7.54 0.70
C ALA A 176 -6.02 -8.24 1.63
N GLY A 177 -5.57 -9.14 2.51
CA GLY A 177 -6.41 -9.75 3.54
C GLY A 177 -6.97 -8.73 4.54
N SER A 178 -6.15 -7.77 4.96
CA SER A 178 -6.55 -6.68 5.86
C SER A 178 -7.62 -5.78 5.21
N VAL A 179 -7.46 -5.44 3.93
CA VAL A 179 -8.47 -4.72 3.13
C VAL A 179 -9.74 -5.53 3.00
N ARG A 180 -9.64 -6.82 2.69
CA ARG A 180 -10.80 -7.71 2.56
C ARG A 180 -11.62 -7.77 3.85
N SER A 181 -10.95 -7.84 4.99
CA SER A 181 -11.59 -7.80 6.31
C SER A 181 -12.33 -6.47 6.55
N ARG A 182 -11.69 -5.33 6.26
CA ARG A 182 -12.32 -4.01 6.35
C ARG A 182 -13.53 -3.88 5.42
N GLN A 183 -13.42 -4.34 4.17
CA GLN A 183 -14.54 -4.35 3.22
C GLN A 183 -15.72 -5.17 3.72
N HIS A 184 -15.46 -6.35 4.30
CA HIS A 184 -16.51 -7.19 4.88
C HIS A 184 -17.24 -6.47 6.02
N ARG A 185 -16.50 -5.86 6.95
CA ARG A 185 -17.07 -5.11 8.08
C ARG A 185 -17.87 -3.89 7.64
N ARG A 186 -17.41 -3.17 6.61
CA ARG A 186 -18.13 -2.05 5.99
C ARG A 186 -19.31 -2.46 5.13
N ARG A 187 -19.49 -3.76 4.85
CA ARG A 187 -20.40 -4.26 3.82
C ARG A 187 -20.14 -3.60 2.45
N ASP A 188 -18.87 -3.28 2.17
CA ASP A 188 -18.39 -2.67 0.92
C ASP A 188 -18.38 -3.71 -0.21
N THR A 189 -19.58 -4.07 -0.67
CA THR A 189 -19.78 -5.09 -1.72
C THR A 189 -19.30 -4.63 -3.09
N GLU A 190 -19.31 -3.31 -3.35
CA GLU A 190 -18.73 -2.70 -4.55
C GLU A 190 -17.20 -2.56 -4.47
N ARG A 191 -16.62 -2.68 -3.28
CA ARG A 191 -15.18 -2.61 -3.00
C ARG A 191 -14.54 -1.25 -3.32
N LYS A 192 -15.32 -0.18 -3.18
CA LYS A 192 -14.90 1.19 -3.49
C LYS A 192 -14.55 2.03 -2.27
N ALA A 193 -14.92 1.59 -1.07
CA ALA A 193 -14.70 2.34 0.17
C ALA A 193 -13.35 2.03 0.84
N VAL A 194 -12.72 0.91 0.52
CA VAL A 194 -11.39 0.51 1.04
C VAL A 194 -10.43 0.29 -0.12
N LEU A 195 -9.35 1.06 -0.15
CA LEU A 195 -8.33 1.09 -1.21
C LEU A 195 -7.01 0.43 -0.73
N PRO A 196 -6.58 -0.68 -1.34
CA PRO A 196 -5.20 -1.16 -1.18
C PRO A 196 -4.24 -0.37 -2.07
N VAL A 197 -3.11 0.04 -1.49
CA VAL A 197 -1.96 0.62 -2.21
C VAL A 197 -0.71 -0.16 -1.85
N LEU A 198 -0.01 -0.71 -2.84
CA LEU A 198 1.20 -1.52 -2.61
C LEU A 198 2.41 -0.89 -3.28
N LEU A 199 3.49 -0.71 -2.51
CA LEU A 199 4.74 -0.11 -2.96
C LEU A 199 5.86 -1.15 -3.02
N HIS A 200 6.46 -1.28 -4.19
CA HIS A 200 7.40 -2.35 -4.52
C HIS A 200 8.78 -1.80 -4.88
N GLY A 201 9.83 -2.61 -4.73
CA GLY A 201 11.11 -2.39 -5.41
C GLY A 201 11.13 -3.14 -6.75
N ASP A 202 11.77 -2.61 -7.79
CA ASP A 202 11.73 -3.22 -9.13
C ASP A 202 12.29 -4.64 -9.21
N ALA A 203 13.41 -4.91 -8.52
CA ALA A 203 13.99 -6.25 -8.47
C ALA A 203 13.10 -7.25 -7.73
N ALA A 204 12.49 -6.82 -6.62
CA ALA A 204 11.63 -7.68 -5.81
C ALA A 204 10.27 -7.91 -6.48
N PHE A 205 9.72 -6.90 -7.14
CA PHE A 205 8.47 -6.99 -7.90
C PHE A 205 8.54 -8.09 -8.97
N ALA A 206 9.64 -8.12 -9.72
CA ALA A 206 9.88 -9.11 -10.77
C ALA A 206 10.30 -10.49 -10.23
N GLY A 207 10.99 -10.54 -9.08
CA GLY A 207 11.68 -11.74 -8.60
C GLY A 207 10.93 -12.58 -7.55
N GLN A 208 10.00 -12.00 -6.79
CA GLN A 208 9.33 -12.72 -5.69
C GLN A 208 8.03 -13.39 -6.15
N GLY A 209 7.95 -14.71 -5.97
CA GLY A 209 6.80 -15.56 -6.32
C GLY A 209 5.46 -15.08 -5.76
N VAL A 210 5.48 -14.54 -4.54
CA VAL A 210 4.28 -14.07 -3.82
C VAL A 210 3.50 -12.99 -4.57
N ASN A 211 4.15 -12.19 -5.42
CA ASN A 211 3.45 -11.19 -6.24
C ASN A 211 2.60 -11.85 -7.33
N MET A 212 3.11 -12.91 -7.98
CA MET A 212 2.34 -13.67 -8.96
C MET A 212 1.16 -14.40 -8.30
N GLU A 213 1.36 -14.93 -7.09
CA GLU A 213 0.29 -15.53 -6.29
C GLU A 213 -0.81 -14.50 -5.96
N LEU A 214 -0.43 -13.31 -5.49
CA LEU A 214 -1.38 -12.25 -5.19
C LEU A 214 -2.13 -11.76 -6.43
N PHE A 215 -1.43 -11.60 -7.57
CA PHE A 215 -2.10 -11.25 -8.83
C PHE A 215 -3.14 -12.31 -9.21
N GLN A 216 -2.85 -13.60 -9.09
CA GLN A 216 -3.85 -14.66 -9.31
C GLN A 216 -5.06 -14.56 -8.38
N MET A 217 -4.87 -14.07 -7.15
CA MET A 217 -5.95 -13.87 -6.17
C MET A 217 -6.77 -12.60 -6.41
N SER A 218 -6.27 -11.63 -7.19
CA SER A 218 -6.86 -10.28 -7.35
C SER A 218 -8.34 -10.27 -7.74
N GLN A 219 -8.78 -11.27 -8.53
CA GLN A 219 -10.16 -11.42 -9.01
C GLN A 219 -10.88 -12.66 -8.43
N ALA A 220 -10.19 -13.51 -7.67
CA ALA A 220 -10.77 -14.71 -7.08
C ALA A 220 -11.80 -14.34 -6.00
N ARG A 221 -13.05 -14.85 -6.10
CA ARG A 221 -14.19 -14.39 -5.27
C ARG A 221 -13.95 -14.36 -3.74
N GLY A 222 -13.12 -15.27 -3.23
CA GLY A 222 -12.78 -15.35 -1.81
C GLY A 222 -11.79 -14.27 -1.34
N PHE A 223 -10.99 -13.74 -2.26
CA PHE A 223 -9.83 -12.89 -1.98
C PHE A 223 -9.92 -11.50 -2.60
N ALA A 224 -10.72 -11.35 -3.66
CA ALA A 224 -10.80 -10.11 -4.44
C ALA A 224 -11.17 -8.90 -3.57
N VAL A 225 -10.42 -7.82 -3.76
CA VAL A 225 -10.53 -6.54 -3.04
C VAL A 225 -10.88 -5.36 -3.96
N GLY A 226 -11.34 -5.64 -5.19
CA GLY A 226 -11.76 -4.59 -6.13
C GLY A 226 -10.59 -3.88 -6.80
N GLY A 227 -9.48 -4.59 -7.00
CA GLY A 227 -8.28 -4.03 -7.60
C GLY A 227 -7.37 -3.31 -6.60
N THR A 228 -6.07 -3.38 -6.87
CA THR A 228 -5.01 -2.72 -6.10
C THR A 228 -4.26 -1.70 -6.94
N VAL A 229 -3.92 -0.54 -6.35
CA VAL A 229 -2.99 0.41 -6.97
C VAL A 229 -1.57 0.01 -6.58
N HIS A 230 -0.79 -0.45 -7.55
CA HIS A 230 0.60 -0.82 -7.37
C HIS A 230 1.52 0.31 -7.82
N VAL A 231 2.54 0.62 -7.03
CA VAL A 231 3.60 1.56 -7.41
C VAL A 231 4.94 0.84 -7.27
N VAL A 232 5.64 0.66 -8.38
CA VAL A 232 7.00 0.12 -8.39
C VAL A 232 7.97 1.28 -8.35
N ILE A 233 8.75 1.40 -7.27
CA ILE A 233 9.81 2.40 -7.12
C ILE A 233 11.03 1.89 -7.90
N ASN A 234 11.00 2.08 -9.21
CA ASN A 234 11.96 1.53 -10.15
C ASN A 234 13.20 2.43 -10.26
N ASN A 235 14.06 2.30 -9.26
CA ASN A 235 15.36 2.96 -9.22
C ASN A 235 16.44 2.25 -10.07
N GLN A 236 16.05 1.23 -10.84
CA GLN A 236 16.86 0.50 -11.81
C GLN A 236 17.99 -0.35 -11.21
N VAL A 237 18.00 -0.61 -9.89
CA VAL A 237 19.03 -1.42 -9.24
C VAL A 237 18.55 -2.11 -7.95
N GLY A 238 18.60 -3.44 -7.95
CA GLY A 238 18.39 -4.27 -6.75
C GLY A 238 19.71 -4.53 -6.03
N PHE A 239 19.95 -3.87 -4.89
CA PHE A 239 21.24 -3.90 -4.18
C PHE A 239 22.40 -3.47 -5.10
N THR A 240 23.16 -4.41 -5.66
CA THR A 240 24.26 -4.24 -6.64
C THR A 240 23.94 -4.86 -8.01
N THR A 241 22.74 -5.39 -8.22
CA THR A 241 22.30 -5.99 -9.49
C THR A 241 21.49 -4.97 -10.27
N SER A 242 22.08 -4.43 -11.34
CA SER A 242 21.44 -3.45 -12.26
C SER A 242 21.30 -3.98 -13.68
N GLU A 243 22.11 -4.97 -14.05
CA GLU A 243 21.98 -5.62 -15.34
C GLU A 243 20.63 -6.34 -15.44
N ARG A 244 19.88 -6.02 -16.49
CA ARG A 244 18.52 -6.54 -16.67
C ARG A 244 18.52 -8.05 -16.74
N GLN A 245 19.51 -8.64 -17.43
CA GLN A 245 19.62 -10.09 -17.62
C GLN A 245 19.84 -10.87 -16.32
N ASP A 246 20.39 -10.22 -15.30
CA ASP A 246 20.61 -10.82 -13.98
C ASP A 246 19.38 -10.68 -13.06
N SER A 247 18.55 -9.66 -13.30
CA SER A 247 17.40 -9.33 -12.43
C SER A 247 16.06 -9.85 -12.95
N ARG A 248 15.88 -9.97 -14.27
CA ARG A 248 14.61 -10.37 -14.90
C ARG A 248 14.78 -10.86 -16.34
N SER A 249 13.82 -11.64 -16.81
CA SER A 249 13.82 -12.22 -18.17
C SER A 249 13.05 -11.41 -19.22
N THR A 250 12.45 -10.29 -18.83
CA THR A 250 11.62 -9.45 -19.70
C THR A 250 12.18 -8.03 -19.79
N LEU A 251 11.51 -7.11 -20.50
CA LEU A 251 11.96 -5.73 -20.65
C LEU A 251 11.70 -4.92 -19.38
N TYR A 252 10.46 -4.96 -18.88
CA TYR A 252 10.03 -4.17 -17.74
C TYR A 252 9.96 -5.02 -16.48
N CYS A 253 10.28 -4.44 -15.32
CA CYS A 253 10.07 -5.12 -14.03
C CYS A 253 8.59 -5.46 -13.80
N THR A 254 7.69 -4.71 -14.45
CA THR A 254 6.25 -4.79 -14.29
C THR A 254 5.55 -5.85 -15.15
N ASP A 255 6.29 -6.58 -15.99
CA ASP A 255 5.70 -7.56 -16.91
C ASP A 255 4.93 -8.68 -16.18
N VAL A 256 5.25 -8.95 -14.90
CA VAL A 256 4.48 -9.90 -14.07
C VAL A 256 3.00 -9.51 -13.94
N ALA A 257 2.65 -8.22 -13.99
CA ALA A 257 1.27 -7.74 -13.88
C ALA A 257 0.43 -8.08 -15.12
N LYS A 258 1.08 -8.36 -16.27
CA LYS A 258 0.40 -8.74 -17.52
C LYS A 258 -0.31 -10.08 -17.40
N MET A 259 0.06 -10.93 -16.44
CA MET A 259 -0.57 -12.23 -16.22
C MET A 259 -2.07 -12.14 -15.90
N VAL A 260 -2.52 -11.01 -15.37
CA VAL A 260 -3.95 -10.71 -15.10
C VAL A 260 -4.50 -9.58 -15.97
N GLY A 261 -3.74 -9.14 -16.97
CA GLY A 261 -4.13 -8.03 -17.84
C GLY A 261 -4.29 -6.70 -17.10
N ALA A 262 -3.46 -6.43 -16.08
CA ALA A 262 -3.40 -5.10 -15.48
C ALA A 262 -2.73 -4.11 -16.45
N PRO A 263 -3.23 -2.87 -16.59
CA PRO A 263 -2.49 -1.82 -17.30
C PRO A 263 -1.25 -1.41 -16.52
N VAL A 264 -0.22 -1.01 -17.26
CA VAL A 264 1.03 -0.49 -16.72
C VAL A 264 1.29 0.92 -17.25
N LEU A 265 1.54 1.85 -16.34
CA LEU A 265 1.89 3.24 -16.62
C LEU A 265 3.35 3.47 -16.20
N HIS A 266 4.27 3.40 -17.16
CA HIS A 266 5.66 3.77 -16.97
C HIS A 266 5.78 5.29 -16.98
N VAL A 267 6.33 5.88 -15.94
CA VAL A 267 6.42 7.33 -15.82
C VAL A 267 7.79 7.76 -15.31
N ASN A 268 8.35 8.79 -15.94
CA ASN A 268 9.60 9.39 -15.51
C ASN A 268 9.40 10.17 -14.20
N ALA A 269 10.12 9.77 -13.15
CA ALA A 269 10.02 10.42 -11.84
C ALA A 269 10.53 11.86 -11.81
N ASP A 270 11.30 12.30 -12.81
CA ASP A 270 11.72 13.70 -12.95
C ASP A 270 10.63 14.62 -13.53
N ASP A 271 9.53 14.06 -14.05
CA ASP A 271 8.32 14.83 -14.42
C ASP A 271 7.21 14.57 -13.38
N PRO A 272 7.15 15.34 -12.30
CA PRO A 272 6.19 15.11 -11.24
C PRO A 272 4.74 15.43 -11.66
N GLU A 273 4.51 16.26 -12.69
CA GLU A 273 3.15 16.50 -13.21
C GLU A 273 2.63 15.26 -13.95
N ALA A 274 3.48 14.59 -14.73
CA ALA A 274 3.17 13.31 -15.36
C ALA A 274 2.93 12.21 -14.33
N VAL A 275 3.75 12.15 -13.27
CA VAL A 275 3.59 11.20 -12.16
C VAL A 275 2.22 11.37 -11.50
N VAL A 276 1.82 12.59 -11.18
CA VAL A 276 0.53 12.88 -10.57
C VAL A 276 -0.62 12.54 -11.53
N PHE A 277 -0.47 12.79 -12.83
CA PHE A 277 -1.47 12.35 -13.81
C PHE A 277 -1.61 10.82 -13.87
N CYS A 278 -0.50 10.07 -13.83
CA CYS A 278 -0.54 8.61 -13.75
C CYS A 278 -1.20 8.11 -12.45
N ALA A 279 -0.99 8.83 -11.34
CA ALA A 279 -1.63 8.54 -10.06
C ALA A 279 -3.16 8.65 -10.16
N GLU A 280 -3.66 9.71 -10.78
CA GLU A 280 -5.08 9.94 -11.03
C GLU A 280 -5.67 8.88 -11.96
N LEU A 281 -4.97 8.59 -13.06
CA LEU A 281 -5.41 7.60 -14.03
C LEU A 281 -5.48 6.19 -13.44
N ALA A 282 -4.50 5.82 -12.62
CA ALA A 282 -4.48 4.54 -11.92
C ALA A 282 -5.62 4.43 -10.91
N TYR A 283 -5.80 5.44 -10.05
CA TYR A 283 -6.91 5.47 -9.11
C TYR A 283 -8.26 5.37 -9.83
N ASP A 284 -8.48 6.18 -10.86
CA ASP A 284 -9.72 6.19 -11.63
C ASP A 284 -9.98 4.84 -12.32
N PHE A 285 -8.94 4.20 -12.87
CA PHE A 285 -9.06 2.87 -13.49
C PHE A 285 -9.50 1.83 -12.46
N ARG A 286 -8.85 1.83 -11.29
CA ARG A 286 -9.19 0.92 -10.19
C ARG A 286 -10.65 1.12 -9.76
N GLN A 287 -11.09 2.37 -9.53
CA GLN A 287 -12.47 2.67 -9.13
C GLN A 287 -13.50 2.29 -10.20
N GLN A 288 -13.16 2.49 -11.48
CA GLN A 288 -14.06 2.21 -12.58
C GLN A 288 -14.22 0.70 -12.84
N PHE A 289 -13.14 -0.07 -12.78
CA PHE A 289 -13.12 -1.45 -13.27
C PHE A 289 -12.90 -2.51 -12.19
N GLY A 290 -12.56 -2.13 -10.96
CA GLY A 290 -12.33 -3.08 -9.87
C GLY A 290 -11.13 -4.00 -10.10
N LYS A 291 -10.11 -3.52 -10.83
CA LYS A 291 -8.93 -4.29 -11.26
C LYS A 291 -7.63 -3.62 -10.85
N ASP A 292 -6.59 -4.44 -10.74
CA ASP A 292 -5.23 -4.00 -10.44
C ASP A 292 -4.70 -3.10 -11.56
N VAL A 293 -3.87 -2.12 -11.18
CA VAL A 293 -3.17 -1.20 -12.08
C VAL A 293 -1.79 -0.90 -11.51
N VAL A 294 -0.81 -0.80 -12.39
CA VAL A 294 0.59 -0.61 -11.99
C VAL A 294 1.13 0.71 -12.51
N ILE A 295 1.73 1.49 -11.62
CA ILE A 295 2.58 2.63 -11.94
C ILE A 295 4.03 2.17 -11.80
N ASP A 296 4.78 2.16 -12.91
CA ASP A 296 6.22 1.97 -12.91
C ASP A 296 6.88 3.36 -12.80
N LEU A 297 7.21 3.76 -11.56
CA LEU A 297 7.86 5.03 -11.27
C LEU A 297 9.35 4.90 -11.56
N VAL A 298 9.74 5.19 -12.81
CA VAL A 298 11.12 5.07 -13.28
C VAL A 298 11.94 6.21 -12.71
N CYS A 299 12.81 5.88 -11.78
CA CYS A 299 13.56 6.82 -10.96
C CYS A 299 15.02 6.38 -10.83
N TYR A 300 15.75 6.91 -9.86
CA TYR A 300 17.11 6.47 -9.54
C TYR A 300 17.34 6.45 -8.03
N ARG A 301 18.46 5.83 -7.61
CA ARG A 301 18.87 5.79 -6.20
C ARG A 301 20.08 6.70 -5.99
N ARG A 302 19.90 7.82 -5.27
CA ARG A 302 20.96 8.83 -5.06
C ARG A 302 22.21 8.26 -4.38
N HIS A 303 22.01 7.43 -3.35
CA HIS A 303 23.07 6.83 -2.53
C HIS A 303 23.26 5.33 -2.85
N GLY A 304 24.11 4.63 -2.10
CA GLY A 304 24.20 3.17 -2.11
C GLY A 304 22.88 2.47 -1.75
N HIS A 305 22.90 1.14 -1.64
CA HIS A 305 21.67 0.42 -1.25
C HIS A 305 21.19 0.86 0.14
N ASN A 306 22.14 0.93 1.07
CA ASN A 306 22.07 1.80 2.24
C ASN A 306 23.14 2.91 2.14
N GLU A 307 23.07 3.90 3.04
CA GLU A 307 23.89 5.10 2.95
C GLU A 307 25.37 4.92 3.34
N ALA A 308 25.75 3.76 3.85
CA ALA A 308 27.14 3.39 4.13
C ALA A 308 27.78 2.55 3.00
N ASP A 309 27.01 2.10 2.01
CA ASP A 309 27.53 1.31 0.88
C ASP A 309 28.12 2.22 -0.21
N GLU A 310 29.24 1.83 -0.82
CA GLU A 310 29.81 2.49 -2.01
C GLU A 310 29.29 1.84 -3.30
N PRO A 311 28.35 2.47 -4.02
CA PRO A 311 27.75 1.87 -5.20
C PRO A 311 28.66 1.89 -6.43
N ALA A 312 29.65 2.78 -6.50
CA ALA A 312 30.54 2.87 -7.67
C ALA A 312 31.41 1.61 -7.85
N ALA A 313 31.51 0.77 -6.82
CA ALA A 313 32.20 -0.52 -6.90
C ALA A 313 31.56 -1.47 -7.94
N THR A 314 30.26 -1.36 -8.18
CA THR A 314 29.52 -2.24 -9.11
C THR A 314 28.70 -1.47 -10.16
N GLN A 315 28.32 -0.22 -9.90
CA GLN A 315 27.58 0.66 -10.81
C GLN A 315 28.31 1.99 -11.12
N PRO A 316 29.60 1.97 -11.54
CA PRO A 316 30.39 3.20 -11.67
C PRO A 316 29.80 4.20 -12.68
N LEU A 317 29.36 3.72 -13.85
CA LEU A 317 28.82 4.59 -14.91
C LEU A 317 27.46 5.19 -14.53
N MET A 318 26.57 4.38 -13.96
CA MET A 318 25.27 4.84 -13.46
C MET A 318 25.45 5.96 -12.42
N TYR A 319 26.35 5.78 -11.45
CA TYR A 319 26.56 6.78 -10.42
C TYR A 319 27.35 8.00 -10.89
N GLN A 320 28.14 7.92 -11.96
CA GLN A 320 28.70 9.10 -12.62
C GLN A 320 27.62 10.00 -13.22
N VAL A 321 26.54 9.41 -13.78
CA VAL A 321 25.38 10.14 -14.28
C VAL A 321 24.60 10.73 -13.10
N ILE A 322 24.23 9.90 -12.11
CA ILE A 322 23.45 10.33 -10.94
C ILE A 322 24.14 11.50 -10.23
N ARG A 323 25.45 11.44 -9.97
CA ARG A 323 26.19 12.51 -9.27
C ARG A 323 26.13 13.87 -9.97
N LYS A 324 25.91 13.91 -11.29
CA LYS A 324 25.76 15.15 -12.09
C LYS A 324 24.31 15.55 -12.30
N HIS A 325 23.37 14.66 -11.97
CA HIS A 325 21.95 14.85 -12.18
C HIS A 325 21.32 15.65 -11.04
N LYS A 326 20.66 16.76 -11.39
CA LYS A 326 19.88 17.58 -10.45
C LYS A 326 18.75 16.75 -9.85
N THR A 327 18.32 17.09 -8.64
CA THR A 327 17.21 16.37 -7.99
C THR A 327 15.87 16.69 -8.67
N PRO A 328 14.83 15.84 -8.50
CA PRO A 328 13.50 16.12 -9.03
C PRO A 328 12.95 17.47 -8.52
N ARG A 329 13.18 17.81 -7.24
CA ARG A 329 12.81 19.12 -6.67
C ARG A 329 13.51 20.27 -7.39
N GLU A 330 14.81 20.17 -7.65
CA GLU A 330 15.59 21.20 -8.35
C GLU A 330 15.15 21.40 -9.80
N LEU A 331 14.90 20.30 -10.51
CA LEU A 331 14.39 20.31 -11.89
C LEU A 331 13.01 20.99 -11.95
N TYR A 332 12.10 20.57 -11.08
CA TYR A 332 10.74 21.11 -11.06
C TYR A 332 10.70 22.57 -10.57
N THR A 333 11.54 22.94 -9.60
CA THR A 333 11.70 24.36 -9.20
C THR A 333 12.10 25.22 -10.39
N ALA A 334 13.09 24.78 -11.17
CA ALA A 334 13.56 25.54 -12.33
C ALA A 334 12.46 25.66 -13.40
N GLN A 335 11.67 24.61 -13.61
CA GLN A 335 10.52 24.64 -14.49
C GLN A 335 9.49 25.68 -14.03
N LEU A 336 9.03 25.63 -12.77
CA LEU A 336 8.02 26.56 -12.26
C LEU A 336 8.45 28.02 -12.27
N VAL A 337 9.75 28.29 -12.01
CA VAL A 337 10.31 29.64 -12.15
C VAL A 337 10.30 30.10 -13.61
N SER A 338 10.66 29.20 -14.55
CA SER A 338 10.63 29.53 -15.98
C SER A 338 9.22 29.77 -16.52
N GLU A 339 8.22 29.10 -15.95
CA GLU A 339 6.80 29.27 -16.27
C GLU A 339 6.18 30.49 -15.56
N GLY A 340 6.90 31.13 -14.63
CA GLY A 340 6.40 32.26 -13.84
C GLY A 340 5.35 31.88 -12.79
N VAL A 341 5.26 30.60 -12.41
CA VAL A 341 4.32 30.10 -11.39
C VAL A 341 4.78 30.50 -9.99
N ILE A 342 6.09 30.50 -9.75
CA ILE A 342 6.73 30.92 -8.50
C ILE A 342 8.00 31.71 -8.78
N THR A 343 8.49 32.46 -7.79
CA THR A 343 9.82 33.07 -7.82
C THR A 343 10.89 32.18 -7.18
N ALA A 344 12.17 32.51 -7.35
CA ALA A 344 13.26 31.82 -6.66
C ALA A 344 13.17 31.99 -5.13
N ASP A 345 12.68 33.14 -4.66
CA ASP A 345 12.49 33.41 -3.23
C ASP A 345 11.35 32.59 -2.65
N ASP A 346 10.27 32.38 -3.41
CA ASP A 346 9.16 31.48 -3.00
C ASP A 346 9.66 30.04 -2.83
N ALA A 347 10.47 29.54 -3.77
CA ALA A 347 11.06 28.21 -3.70
C ALA A 347 11.95 28.04 -2.46
N LYS A 348 12.77 29.06 -2.15
CA LYS A 348 13.58 29.08 -0.93
C LYS A 348 12.71 29.08 0.32
N ALA A 349 11.65 29.88 0.34
CA ALA A 349 10.73 29.95 1.47
C ALA A 349 10.02 28.62 1.73
N ILE A 350 9.68 27.84 0.69
CA ILE A 350 9.13 26.49 0.85
C ILE A 350 10.12 25.56 1.58
N VAL A 351 11.40 25.60 1.20
CA VAL A 351 12.47 24.81 1.83
C VAL A 351 12.67 25.22 3.30
N ASP A 352 12.79 26.52 3.57
CA ASP A 352 13.01 27.03 4.91
C ASP A 352 11.81 26.68 5.83
N ARG A 353 10.56 26.88 5.38
CA ARG A 353 9.37 26.49 6.14
C ARG A 353 9.35 25.00 6.50
N TYR A 354 9.78 24.13 5.58
CA TYR A 354 9.80 22.69 5.85
C TYR A 354 10.89 22.33 6.87
N ARG A 355 12.09 22.92 6.77
CA ARG A 355 13.15 22.74 7.77
C ARG A 355 12.69 23.20 9.16
N ASP A 356 12.07 24.37 9.23
CA ASP A 356 11.60 24.94 10.50
C ASP A 356 10.56 24.02 11.18
N LYS A 357 9.67 23.38 10.39
CA LYS A 357 8.76 22.34 10.90
C LYS A 357 9.48 21.13 11.47
N LEU A 358 10.52 20.64 10.81
CA LEU A 358 11.32 19.51 11.31
C LEU A 358 12.04 19.86 12.62
N ASP A 359 12.63 21.06 12.70
CA ASP A 359 13.31 21.54 13.91
C ASP A 359 12.34 21.75 15.08
N ALA A 360 11.13 22.24 14.79
CA ALA A 360 10.06 22.36 15.76
C ALA A 360 9.45 20.98 16.14
N GLY A 361 9.61 19.96 15.30
CA GLY A 361 8.97 18.65 15.49
C GLY A 361 7.47 18.66 15.24
N GLU A 362 7.04 19.48 14.29
CA GLU A 362 5.64 19.60 13.89
C GLU A 362 5.28 18.52 12.87
N VAL A 363 4.02 18.07 12.89
CA VAL A 363 3.50 17.16 11.87
C VAL A 363 3.49 17.86 10.50
N THR A 364 3.95 17.16 9.47
CA THR A 364 4.21 17.77 8.14
C THR A 364 3.04 17.67 7.15
N VAL A 365 1.96 17.00 7.57
CA VAL A 365 0.70 16.81 6.85
C VAL A 365 -0.47 17.32 7.67
N GLU A 366 -1.60 17.54 7.02
CA GLU A 366 -2.83 17.95 7.69
C GLU A 366 -3.60 16.71 8.17
N LEU A 367 -3.53 16.46 9.47
CA LEU A 367 -4.32 15.41 10.11
C LEU A 367 -5.76 15.87 10.28
N ALA A 368 -6.71 14.95 10.14
CA ALA A 368 -8.09 15.22 10.50
C ALA A 368 -8.21 15.34 12.03
N ASP A 369 -9.07 16.25 12.50
CA ASP A 369 -9.53 16.24 13.90
C ASP A 369 -10.56 15.11 14.08
N ALA A 370 -10.07 13.87 14.01
CA ALA A 370 -10.85 12.66 14.15
C ALA A 370 -10.41 11.95 15.42
N LYS A 371 -11.39 11.57 16.25
CA LYS A 371 -11.17 10.73 17.43
C LYS A 371 -11.37 9.26 17.05
N PRO A 372 -10.76 8.32 17.78
CA PRO A 372 -11.03 6.89 17.58
C PRO A 372 -12.53 6.53 17.62
N SER A 373 -13.33 7.28 18.39
CA SER A 373 -14.79 7.17 18.47
C SER A 373 -15.52 7.56 17.17
N ASP A 374 -14.90 8.37 16.32
CA ASP A 374 -15.49 8.90 15.10
C ASP A 374 -15.35 7.92 13.93
N TYR A 375 -14.52 6.88 14.11
CA TYR A 375 -14.33 5.84 13.12
C TYR A 375 -15.20 4.61 13.46
N GLU A 376 -16.22 4.41 12.63
CA GLU A 376 -17.29 3.42 12.81
C GLU A 376 -16.79 1.98 13.04
N LEU A 377 -15.57 1.66 12.61
CA LEU A 377 -14.99 0.31 12.69
C LEU A 377 -13.75 0.22 13.58
N THR A 378 -13.58 1.16 14.52
CA THR A 378 -12.48 1.09 15.50
C THR A 378 -12.66 -0.17 16.32
N ILE A 379 -11.61 -0.99 16.37
CA ILE A 379 -11.59 -2.19 17.20
C ILE A 379 -10.92 -1.80 18.51
N ASP A 380 -11.66 -1.94 19.60
CA ASP A 380 -11.04 -1.99 20.92
C ASP A 380 -10.42 -3.38 21.12
N TRP A 381 -9.08 -3.43 21.12
CA TRP A 381 -8.34 -4.66 21.36
C TRP A 381 -8.10 -4.93 22.84
N ASP A 382 -8.31 -3.95 23.73
CA ASP A 382 -8.00 -4.07 25.15
C ASP A 382 -8.66 -5.29 25.82
N PRO A 383 -9.94 -5.64 25.53
CA PRO A 383 -10.57 -6.83 26.09
C PRO A 383 -9.90 -8.15 25.68
N TYR A 384 -9.18 -8.17 24.57
CA TYR A 384 -8.58 -9.38 23.99
C TYR A 384 -7.11 -9.58 24.38
N LEU A 385 -6.46 -8.59 24.98
CA LEU A 385 -5.03 -8.62 25.32
C LEU A 385 -4.75 -9.11 26.76
N ALA A 386 -5.79 -9.27 27.60
CA ALA A 386 -5.66 -9.60 29.02
C ALA A 386 -5.56 -11.13 29.33
N GLY A 387 -5.78 -12.00 28.34
CA GLY A 387 -5.81 -13.46 28.54
C GLY A 387 -4.45 -14.16 28.47
N ARG A 388 -4.33 -15.32 29.13
CA ARG A 388 -3.17 -16.21 29.07
C ARG A 388 -3.55 -17.55 28.43
N LEU A 389 -2.59 -18.20 27.79
CA LEU A 389 -2.77 -19.54 27.19
C LEU A 389 -3.22 -20.60 28.20
N SER A 390 -2.91 -20.42 29.48
CA SER A 390 -3.29 -21.33 30.57
C SER A 390 -4.70 -21.08 31.13
N ASP A 391 -5.37 -20.00 30.70
CA ASP A 391 -6.67 -19.66 31.27
C ASP A 391 -7.72 -20.69 30.81
N THR A 392 -8.54 -21.15 31.75
CA THR A 392 -9.62 -22.10 31.46
C THR A 392 -10.83 -21.32 30.97
N LEU A 393 -11.29 -21.62 29.75
CA LEU A 393 -12.45 -20.97 29.13
C LEU A 393 -13.66 -21.91 29.20
N ASP A 394 -14.80 -21.37 29.59
CA ASP A 394 -16.08 -22.08 29.47
C ASP A 394 -16.51 -22.08 28.00
N THR A 395 -16.42 -23.26 27.39
CA THR A 395 -16.85 -23.51 26.00
C THR A 395 -18.09 -24.42 25.96
N THR A 396 -18.79 -24.56 27.09
CA THR A 396 -19.98 -25.41 27.17
C THR A 396 -21.13 -24.83 26.36
N VAL A 397 -21.87 -25.71 25.70
CA VAL A 397 -23.08 -25.37 24.94
C VAL A 397 -24.15 -26.39 25.32
N SER A 398 -25.40 -25.93 25.48
CA SER A 398 -26.49 -26.83 25.85
C SER A 398 -26.71 -27.90 24.77
N VAL A 399 -27.03 -29.12 25.19
CA VAL A 399 -27.32 -30.23 24.26
C VAL A 399 -28.49 -29.88 23.34
N ASP A 400 -29.48 -29.14 23.84
CA ASP A 400 -30.65 -28.71 23.05
C ASP A 400 -30.24 -27.71 21.95
N THR A 401 -29.37 -26.75 22.27
CA THR A 401 -28.77 -25.84 21.27
C THR A 401 -27.99 -26.64 20.23
N LEU A 402 -27.15 -27.60 20.65
CA LEU A 402 -26.38 -28.43 19.72
C LEU A 402 -27.30 -29.25 18.79
N LYS A 403 -28.38 -29.83 19.30
CA LYS A 403 -29.37 -30.55 18.49
C LYS A 403 -30.10 -29.65 17.50
N ALA A 404 -30.49 -28.45 17.93
CA ALA A 404 -31.14 -27.46 17.06
C ALA A 404 -30.21 -27.03 15.92
N LEU A 405 -28.95 -26.70 16.25
CA LEU A 405 -27.94 -26.34 15.26
C LEU A 405 -27.60 -27.50 14.32
N ALA A 406 -27.43 -28.71 14.85
CA ALA A 406 -27.20 -29.93 14.05
C ALA A 406 -28.33 -30.16 13.03
N THR A 407 -29.57 -29.97 13.44
CA THR A 407 -30.73 -30.04 12.55
C THR A 407 -30.63 -28.98 11.45
N LYS A 408 -30.34 -27.73 11.83
CA LYS A 408 -30.23 -26.60 10.89
C LYS A 408 -29.15 -26.84 9.82
N ILE A 409 -27.94 -27.28 10.21
CA ILE A 409 -26.82 -27.49 9.27
C ILE A 409 -26.95 -28.76 8.41
N THR A 410 -27.80 -29.71 8.81
CA THR A 410 -28.06 -30.96 8.06
C THR A 410 -29.37 -30.94 7.27
N THR A 411 -30.13 -29.85 7.35
CA THR A 411 -31.34 -29.64 6.55
C THR A 411 -30.93 -29.10 5.19
N VAL A 412 -31.27 -29.84 4.14
CA VAL A 412 -30.98 -29.49 2.75
C VAL A 412 -32.32 -29.15 2.09
N PRO A 413 -32.46 -28.01 1.41
CA PRO A 413 -33.71 -27.67 0.74
C PRO A 413 -34.11 -28.73 -0.29
N ASP A 414 -35.41 -29.02 -0.41
CA ASP A 414 -35.94 -30.01 -1.37
C ASP A 414 -35.61 -29.67 -2.84
N THR A 415 -35.24 -28.41 -3.11
CA THR A 415 -34.79 -27.93 -4.42
C THR A 415 -33.35 -28.32 -4.76
N VAL A 416 -32.59 -28.89 -3.83
CA VAL A 416 -31.18 -29.27 -4.01
C VAL A 416 -31.04 -30.79 -4.07
N SER A 417 -30.75 -31.31 -5.25
CA SER A 417 -30.41 -32.73 -5.42
C SER A 417 -28.95 -32.97 -5.04
N LEU A 418 -28.72 -33.78 -4.01
CA LEU A 418 -27.38 -34.18 -3.58
C LEU A 418 -26.86 -35.38 -4.39
N HIS A 419 -25.56 -35.37 -4.66
CA HIS A 419 -24.88 -36.59 -5.09
C HIS A 419 -25.04 -37.68 -4.02
N ALA A 420 -25.28 -38.94 -4.42
CA ALA A 420 -25.64 -40.02 -3.50
C ALA A 420 -24.66 -40.21 -2.33
N ARG A 421 -23.34 -40.06 -2.58
CA ARG A 421 -22.33 -40.12 -1.51
C ARG A 421 -22.41 -38.97 -0.50
N VAL A 422 -22.84 -37.78 -0.94
CA VAL A 422 -23.04 -36.61 -0.06
C VAL A 422 -24.32 -36.78 0.75
N ALA A 423 -25.40 -37.27 0.12
CA ALA A 423 -26.64 -37.60 0.82
C ALA A 423 -26.38 -38.56 1.99
N LYS A 424 -25.58 -39.62 1.76
CA LYS A 424 -25.18 -40.56 2.81
C LYS A 424 -24.47 -39.89 3.99
N ILE A 425 -23.57 -38.93 3.73
CA ILE A 425 -22.88 -38.16 4.78
C ILE A 425 -23.90 -37.34 5.59
N TYR A 426 -24.85 -36.69 4.93
CA TYR A 426 -25.90 -35.93 5.62
C TYR A 426 -26.83 -36.81 6.44
N ASP A 427 -27.20 -37.99 5.93
CA ASP A 427 -28.00 -38.97 6.67
C ASP A 427 -27.26 -39.45 7.91
N ASP A 428 -25.97 -39.74 7.81
CA ASP A 428 -25.14 -40.14 8.96
C ASP A 428 -25.04 -39.01 9.99
N ARG A 429 -24.85 -37.75 9.55
CA ARG A 429 -24.86 -36.59 10.47
C ARG A 429 -26.20 -36.39 11.18
N ARG A 430 -27.34 -36.69 10.52
CA ARG A 430 -28.65 -36.68 11.19
C ARG A 430 -28.75 -37.77 12.26
N LYS A 431 -28.21 -38.97 12.00
CA LYS A 431 -28.12 -40.05 12.99
C LYS A 431 -27.21 -39.69 14.16
N MET A 432 -26.08 -39.02 13.89
CA MET A 432 -25.19 -38.49 14.93
C MET A 432 -25.92 -37.47 15.81
N ALA A 433 -26.66 -36.53 15.20
CA ALA A 433 -27.45 -35.54 15.92
C ALA A 433 -28.57 -36.17 16.77
N ALA A 434 -29.15 -37.27 16.30
CA ALA A 434 -30.15 -38.06 17.03
C ALA A 434 -29.55 -38.95 18.14
N GLY A 435 -28.22 -39.08 18.21
CA GLY A 435 -27.52 -39.97 19.15
C GLY A 435 -27.62 -41.46 18.78
N GLU A 436 -28.02 -41.78 17.55
CA GLU A 436 -28.11 -43.16 17.05
C GLU A 436 -26.74 -43.75 16.75
N ILE A 437 -25.77 -42.89 16.40
CA ILE A 437 -24.37 -43.25 16.19
C ILE A 437 -23.46 -42.19 16.82
N ALA A 438 -22.20 -42.54 17.09
CA ALA A 438 -21.21 -41.61 17.62
C ALA A 438 -20.88 -40.50 16.60
N GLY A 439 -20.70 -39.27 17.09
CA GLY A 439 -20.27 -38.13 16.26
C GLY A 439 -18.84 -38.31 15.76
N ASP A 440 -18.62 -37.99 14.49
CA ASP A 440 -17.28 -37.96 13.88
C ASP A 440 -16.66 -36.55 13.93
N TRP A 441 -15.42 -36.45 13.44
CA TRP A 441 -14.68 -35.19 13.41
C TRP A 441 -15.40 -34.11 12.60
N GLY A 442 -15.89 -34.45 11.42
CA GLY A 442 -16.53 -33.48 10.52
C GLY A 442 -17.87 -32.98 11.07
N PHE A 443 -18.59 -33.79 11.84
CA PHE A 443 -19.79 -33.37 12.54
C PHE A 443 -19.46 -32.43 13.70
N ALA A 444 -18.47 -32.78 14.53
CA ALA A 444 -18.03 -31.94 15.64
C ALA A 444 -17.50 -30.58 15.18
N GLU A 445 -16.70 -30.55 14.11
CA GLU A 445 -16.19 -29.32 13.48
C GLU A 445 -17.32 -28.40 13.00
N ASN A 446 -18.31 -28.96 12.28
CA ASN A 446 -19.44 -28.14 11.81
C ASN A 446 -20.31 -27.62 12.95
N LEU A 447 -20.45 -28.37 14.05
CA LEU A 447 -21.16 -27.89 15.23
C LEU A 447 -20.41 -26.75 15.90
N ALA A 448 -19.08 -26.83 16.03
CA ALA A 448 -18.26 -25.74 16.57
C ALA A 448 -18.42 -24.46 15.73
N TYR A 449 -18.43 -24.56 14.41
CA TYR A 449 -18.70 -23.41 13.54
C TYR A 449 -20.13 -22.88 13.72
N ALA A 450 -21.11 -23.76 13.81
CA ALA A 450 -22.50 -23.37 14.01
C ALA A 450 -22.70 -22.63 15.35
N THR A 451 -22.03 -23.05 16.43
CA THR A 451 -22.12 -22.38 17.73
C THR A 451 -21.48 -21.00 17.73
N LEU A 452 -20.39 -20.80 16.98
CA LEU A 452 -19.75 -19.49 16.84
C LEU A 452 -20.58 -18.50 16.00
N LEU A 453 -21.40 -19.00 15.07
CA LEU A 453 -22.28 -18.18 14.23
C LEU A 453 -23.64 -17.90 14.88
N ASP A 454 -24.03 -18.68 15.90
CA ASP A 454 -25.27 -18.50 16.66
C ASP A 454 -25.11 -17.50 17.82
N ALA A 455 -23.89 -17.40 18.36
CA ALA A 455 -23.47 -16.41 19.35
C ALA A 455 -23.42 -14.99 18.75
#